data_AF-A0A6G8FZP2-F1
#
_entry.id   AF-A0A6G8FZP2-F1
#
_cell.length_a   1.000
_cell.length_b   1.000
_cell.length_c   1.000
_cell.angle_alpha   90.00
_cell.angle_beta   90.00
_cell.angle_gamma   90.00
#
_symmetry.space_group_name_H-M   'P 1'
#
loop_
_entity.id
_entity.type
_entity.pdbx_description
1 polymer ?
#
loop_
_entity_poly.entity_id
_entity_poly.type
_entity_poly.pdbx_seq_one_letter_code
_entity_poly.pdbx_strand_id
1 'polypeptide(L)'
;MSDLTISGSNVTVQNVRVSGGILVQGSNVTIDHVTAQNVSISSASHVTVRYSDLGGGTEDAIHVTSDRGSMVRDVELRSNYLHDPRPSSDAHYDGTQVRGVDGLTIACSVYDGGPYRSQLNAAIYLEDANGGNSNVTIERNWLLGYGFPIFIDPSSNTTVTGNRLGGDIHWDTCYPNPKSTFRSSGNVWDATGKHVDLCGMG
;
A
#
# COMPACT_ATOMS: atom_id res chain seq x y z
N MET A 1 -9.20 13.20 -7.54
CA MET A 1 -10.05 14.16 -6.76
C MET A 1 -10.75 13.40 -5.66
N SER A 2 -10.71 13.91 -4.42
CA SER A 2 -11.42 13.29 -3.29
C SER A 2 -12.86 13.79 -3.19
N ASP A 3 -13.78 12.86 -2.96
CA ASP A 3 -15.20 13.15 -2.73
C ASP A 3 -15.48 13.32 -1.23
N LEU A 4 -14.63 12.75 -0.37
CA LEU A 4 -14.67 12.91 1.08
C LEU A 4 -13.32 13.40 1.59
N THR A 5 -13.31 14.48 2.36
CA THR A 5 -12.11 14.97 3.07
C THR A 5 -12.35 14.94 4.58
N ILE A 6 -11.47 14.24 5.30
CA ILE A 6 -11.48 14.09 6.76
C ILE A 6 -10.34 14.95 7.33
N SER A 7 -10.65 16.21 7.66
CA SER A 7 -9.69 17.15 8.24
C SER A 7 -9.67 17.17 9.78
N GLY A 8 -10.73 16.67 10.41
CA GLY A 8 -10.83 16.55 11.87
C GLY A 8 -10.23 15.26 12.41
N SER A 9 -9.87 15.27 13.69
CA SER A 9 -9.36 14.09 14.40
C SER A 9 -10.48 13.31 15.10
N ASN A 10 -10.24 12.03 15.41
CA ASN A 10 -11.19 11.12 16.07
C ASN A 10 -12.44 10.86 15.22
N VAL A 11 -12.24 10.63 13.93
CA VAL A 11 -13.32 10.38 12.97
C VAL A 11 -13.38 8.90 12.62
N THR A 12 -14.58 8.33 12.63
CA THR A 12 -14.84 7.00 12.08
C THR A 12 -15.77 7.12 10.88
N VAL A 13 -15.37 6.55 9.75
CA VAL A 13 -16.19 6.37 8.56
C VAL A 13 -16.40 4.88 8.39
N GLN A 14 -17.66 4.43 8.47
CA GLN A 14 -17.95 3.00 8.52
C GLN A 14 -19.23 2.62 7.78
N ASN A 15 -19.21 1.46 7.10
CA ASN A 15 -20.38 0.89 6.42
C ASN A 15 -20.99 1.82 5.36
N VAL A 16 -20.14 2.49 4.59
CA VAL A 16 -20.58 3.44 3.56
C VAL A 16 -19.87 3.21 2.23
N ARG A 17 -20.48 3.73 1.16
CA ARG A 17 -19.85 3.86 -0.14
C ARG A 17 -19.53 5.33 -0.41
N VAL A 18 -18.29 5.61 -0.77
CA VAL A 18 -17.85 6.91 -1.29
C VAL A 18 -17.66 6.75 -2.80
N SER A 19 -18.22 7.65 -3.61
CA SER A 19 -18.19 7.55 -5.07
C SER A 19 -16.78 7.70 -5.67
N GLY A 20 -15.95 8.51 -5.02
CA GLY A 20 -14.57 8.80 -5.41
C GLY A 20 -13.57 8.45 -4.30
N GLY A 21 -12.52 9.25 -4.20
CA GLY A 21 -11.46 9.07 -3.21
C GLY A 21 -11.77 9.65 -1.83
N ILE A 22 -11.10 9.13 -0.81
CA ILE A 22 -11.13 9.66 0.56
C ILE A 22 -9.76 10.28 0.86
N LEU A 23 -9.74 11.53 1.33
CA LEU A 23 -8.54 12.21 1.80
C LEU A 23 -8.56 12.34 3.32
N VAL A 24 -7.60 11.76 4.00
CA VAL A 24 -7.40 11.84 5.45
C VAL A 24 -6.27 12.80 5.79
N GLN A 25 -6.58 13.81 6.60
CA GLN A 25 -5.63 14.82 7.08
C GLN A 25 -5.64 14.95 8.61
N GLY A 26 -6.71 14.54 9.27
CA GLY A 26 -6.78 14.49 10.74
C GLY A 26 -6.20 13.19 11.31
N SER A 27 -5.98 13.17 12.63
CA SER A 27 -5.41 12.01 13.34
C SER A 27 -6.47 11.17 14.05
N ASN A 28 -6.15 9.93 14.43
CA ASN A 28 -7.09 8.99 15.04
C ASN A 28 -8.31 8.77 14.14
N VAL A 29 -8.06 8.40 12.89
CA VAL A 29 -9.10 8.19 11.88
C VAL A 29 -9.24 6.71 11.59
N THR A 30 -10.48 6.22 11.55
CA THR A 30 -10.79 4.85 11.17
C THR A 30 -11.69 4.84 9.96
N ILE A 31 -11.25 4.17 8.90
CA ILE A 31 -12.03 3.82 7.70
C ILE A 31 -12.26 2.31 7.77
N ASP A 32 -13.51 1.88 7.89
CA ASP A 32 -13.86 0.51 8.23
C ASP A 32 -15.08 0.01 7.43
N HIS A 33 -14.95 -1.08 6.68
CA HIS A 33 -16.05 -1.56 5.80
C HIS A 33 -16.55 -0.47 4.84
N VAL A 34 -15.62 0.18 4.13
CA VAL A 34 -15.92 1.23 3.15
C VAL A 34 -15.62 0.75 1.75
N THR A 35 -16.50 1.10 0.80
CA THR A 35 -16.19 1.03 -0.63
C THR A 35 -15.83 2.40 -1.16
N ALA A 36 -14.67 2.56 -1.78
CA ALA A 36 -14.19 3.81 -2.38
C ALA A 36 -13.29 3.54 -3.59
N GLN A 37 -12.90 4.59 -4.32
CA GLN A 37 -11.90 4.43 -5.40
C GLN A 37 -10.48 4.34 -4.85
N ASN A 38 -10.16 5.17 -3.85
CA ASN A 38 -8.86 5.24 -3.23
C ASN A 38 -8.92 5.91 -1.85
N VAL A 39 -7.85 5.77 -1.06
CA VAL A 39 -7.64 6.48 0.21
C VAL A 39 -6.27 7.16 0.19
N SER A 40 -6.23 8.47 0.38
CA SER A 40 -5.00 9.23 0.59
C SER A 40 -4.87 9.64 2.05
N ILE A 41 -3.70 9.40 2.65
CA ILE A 41 -3.35 9.79 4.01
C ILE A 41 -2.23 10.82 3.94
N SER A 42 -2.54 12.07 4.23
CA SER A 42 -1.63 13.21 4.09
C SER A 42 -1.28 13.80 5.46
N SER A 43 -0.03 13.58 5.90
CA SER A 43 0.53 14.12 7.14
C SER A 43 -0.29 13.86 8.42
N ALA A 44 -1.11 12.80 8.42
CA ALA A 44 -1.94 12.36 9.53
C ALA A 44 -1.22 11.34 10.45
N SER A 45 -1.80 11.01 11.61
CA SER A 45 -1.27 9.93 12.47
C SER A 45 -2.37 9.08 13.07
N HIS A 46 -2.06 7.83 13.42
CA HIS A 46 -3.03 6.89 14.00
C HIS A 46 -4.22 6.67 13.06
N VAL A 47 -3.94 6.28 11.82
CA VAL A 47 -4.96 6.04 10.80
C VAL A 47 -5.10 4.54 10.55
N THR A 48 -6.31 4.02 10.67
CA THR A 48 -6.63 2.64 10.34
C THR A 48 -7.54 2.59 9.12
N VAL A 49 -7.16 1.84 8.10
CA VAL A 49 -8.01 1.49 6.96
C VAL A 49 -8.17 -0.02 6.96
N ARG A 50 -9.40 -0.51 7.16
CA ARG A 50 -9.64 -1.95 7.25
C ARG A 50 -10.93 -2.42 6.62
N TYR A 51 -10.95 -3.71 6.24
CA TYR A 51 -12.13 -4.38 5.65
C TYR A 51 -12.75 -3.60 4.49
N SER A 52 -11.94 -2.80 3.79
CA SER A 52 -12.42 -1.86 2.78
C SER A 52 -12.13 -2.38 1.38
N ASP A 53 -13.01 -2.01 0.46
CA ASP A 53 -13.00 -2.38 -0.95
C ASP A 53 -12.63 -1.15 -1.79
N LEU A 54 -11.41 -1.14 -2.32
CA LEU A 54 -10.79 0.00 -2.98
C LEU A 54 -10.50 -0.35 -4.44
N GLY A 55 -11.23 0.24 -5.38
CA GLY A 55 -11.03 -0.11 -6.78
C GLY A 55 -11.69 0.79 -7.80
N GLY A 56 -11.28 0.59 -9.06
CA GLY A 56 -11.79 1.36 -10.20
C GLY A 56 -11.27 2.81 -10.30
N GLY A 57 -10.35 3.21 -9.42
CA GLY A 57 -9.70 4.52 -9.40
C GLY A 57 -8.58 4.68 -10.44
N THR A 58 -8.25 5.93 -10.75
CA THR A 58 -7.15 6.31 -11.67
C THR A 58 -5.85 6.65 -10.93
N GLU A 59 -5.91 6.82 -9.62
CA GLU A 59 -4.81 7.11 -8.69
C GLU A 59 -4.44 5.83 -7.92
N ASP A 60 -3.33 5.83 -7.17
CA ASP A 60 -2.98 4.72 -6.26
C ASP A 60 -4.16 4.38 -5.34
N ALA A 61 -4.43 3.10 -5.10
CA ALA A 61 -5.56 2.71 -4.25
C ALA A 61 -5.37 3.20 -2.80
N ILE A 62 -4.15 3.15 -2.28
CA ILE A 62 -3.79 3.83 -1.03
C ILE A 62 -2.53 4.65 -1.25
N HIS A 63 -2.58 5.94 -0.92
CA HIS A 63 -1.43 6.84 -1.00
C HIS A 63 -1.13 7.42 0.38
N VAL A 64 0.04 7.13 0.94
CA VAL A 64 0.48 7.66 2.23
C VAL A 64 1.59 8.66 1.99
N THR A 65 1.44 9.90 2.45
CA THR A 65 2.42 10.95 2.17
C THR A 65 2.59 11.94 3.31
N SER A 66 3.83 12.34 3.55
CA SER A 66 4.22 13.34 4.56
C SER A 66 4.48 14.71 3.92
N ASP A 67 3.45 15.32 3.35
CA ASP A 67 3.53 16.48 2.46
C ASP A 67 3.08 17.81 3.08
N ARG A 68 2.61 17.81 4.34
CA ARG A 68 2.07 19.02 5.01
C ARG A 68 2.78 19.38 6.31
N GLY A 69 4.09 19.12 6.38
CA GLY A 69 4.96 19.57 7.47
C GLY A 69 5.00 18.65 8.70
N SER A 70 4.28 17.53 8.67
CA SER A 70 4.38 16.46 9.66
C SER A 70 4.59 15.10 9.00
N MET A 71 5.46 14.31 9.61
CA MET A 71 5.64 12.89 9.27
C MET A 71 4.37 12.11 9.63
N VAL A 72 3.89 11.28 8.70
CA VAL A 72 2.82 10.32 8.94
C VAL A 72 3.30 9.27 9.92
N ARG A 73 2.44 8.90 10.89
CA ARG A 73 2.79 7.91 11.91
C ARG A 73 1.68 6.94 12.22
N ASP A 74 2.06 5.75 12.63
CA ASP A 74 1.17 4.74 13.22
C ASP A 74 -0.05 4.44 12.33
N VAL A 75 0.22 4.00 11.10
CA VAL A 75 -0.81 3.64 10.12
C VAL A 75 -1.00 2.13 10.07
N GLU A 76 -2.25 1.67 10.09
CA GLU A 76 -2.63 0.28 9.88
C GLU A 76 -3.52 0.15 8.64
N LEU A 77 -3.04 -0.58 7.63
CA LEU A 77 -3.80 -0.96 6.44
C LEU A 77 -4.03 -2.48 6.53
N ARG A 78 -5.26 -2.91 6.82
CA ARG A 78 -5.51 -4.32 7.12
C ARG A 78 -6.77 -4.91 6.51
N SER A 79 -6.66 -6.10 5.94
CA SER A 79 -7.81 -6.84 5.41
C SER A 79 -8.61 -6.05 4.37
N ASN A 80 -7.91 -5.28 3.55
CA ASN A 80 -8.51 -4.55 2.43
C ASN A 80 -8.42 -5.36 1.14
N TYR A 81 -9.31 -5.07 0.20
CA TYR A 81 -9.23 -5.56 -1.18
C TYR A 81 -8.99 -4.37 -2.10
N LEU A 82 -7.85 -4.37 -2.78
CA LEU A 82 -7.43 -3.33 -3.71
C LEU A 82 -7.44 -3.92 -5.11
N HIS A 83 -8.29 -3.42 -6.00
CA HIS A 83 -8.55 -4.11 -7.27
C HIS A 83 -8.94 -3.18 -8.43
N ASP A 84 -8.97 -3.75 -9.64
CA ASP A 84 -9.38 -3.08 -10.88
C ASP A 84 -8.77 -1.69 -11.06
N PRO A 85 -7.43 -1.53 -11.01
CA PRO A 85 -6.80 -0.25 -11.28
C PRO A 85 -7.25 0.30 -12.64
N ARG A 86 -7.36 1.62 -12.78
CA ARG A 86 -7.66 2.29 -14.06
C ARG A 86 -6.78 3.54 -14.29
N PRO A 87 -5.45 3.47 -14.11
CA PRO A 87 -4.58 4.62 -14.37
C PRO A 87 -4.71 5.11 -15.81
N SER A 88 -4.53 6.42 -16.00
CA SER A 88 -4.39 7.01 -17.32
C SER A 88 -3.09 6.54 -17.98
N SER A 89 -2.99 6.70 -19.31
CA SER A 89 -1.86 6.17 -20.08
C SER A 89 -0.50 6.74 -19.68
N ASP A 90 -0.48 7.94 -19.11
CA ASP A 90 0.68 8.72 -18.68
C ASP A 90 0.95 8.64 -17.16
N ALA A 91 0.12 7.90 -16.41
CA ALA A 91 0.29 7.70 -14.98
C ALA A 91 0.94 6.35 -14.68
N HIS A 92 1.59 6.26 -13.51
CA HIS A 92 1.81 4.97 -12.86
C HIS A 92 0.74 4.75 -11.80
N TYR A 93 0.57 3.51 -11.39
CA TYR A 93 -0.32 3.08 -10.32
C TYR A 93 0.43 2.13 -9.42
N ASP A 94 0.38 2.43 -8.12
CA ASP A 94 0.72 1.51 -7.06
C ASP A 94 -0.53 1.09 -6.30
N GLY A 95 -0.56 -0.15 -5.82
CA GLY A 95 -1.62 -0.55 -4.90
C GLY A 95 -1.54 0.27 -3.60
N THR A 96 -0.35 0.37 -3.03
CA THR A 96 -0.04 1.30 -1.95
C THR A 96 1.28 2.01 -2.22
N GLN A 97 1.24 3.32 -2.44
CA GLN A 97 2.44 4.16 -2.47
C GLN A 97 2.65 4.84 -1.12
N VAL A 98 3.89 4.85 -0.64
CA VAL A 98 4.27 5.42 0.64
C VAL A 98 5.45 6.37 0.47
N ARG A 99 5.23 7.63 0.82
CA ARG A 99 6.15 8.76 0.68
C ARG A 99 6.33 9.41 2.03
N GLY A 100 7.14 8.79 2.89
CA GLY A 100 7.41 9.28 4.23
C GLY A 100 6.42 8.74 5.26
N VAL A 101 6.86 7.80 6.10
CA VAL A 101 6.09 7.27 7.23
C VAL A 101 7.03 6.74 8.31
N ASP A 102 6.61 6.83 9.57
CA ASP A 102 7.23 6.15 10.69
C ASP A 102 6.18 5.31 11.44
N GLY A 103 6.25 3.98 11.31
CA GLY A 103 5.25 3.06 11.86
C GLY A 103 4.10 2.82 10.89
N LEU A 104 4.27 1.84 10.00
CA LEU A 104 3.25 1.40 9.05
C LEU A 104 3.10 -0.11 9.11
N THR A 105 1.87 -0.59 9.23
CA THR A 105 1.55 -2.02 9.08
C THR A 105 0.61 -2.22 7.90
N ILE A 106 1.00 -3.06 6.95
CA ILE A 106 0.17 -3.53 5.83
C ILE A 106 -0.03 -5.03 6.00
N ALA A 107 -1.25 -5.44 6.36
CA ALA A 107 -1.49 -6.83 6.77
C ALA A 107 -2.74 -7.46 6.16
N CYS A 108 -2.67 -8.77 5.88
CA CYS A 108 -3.84 -9.59 5.54
C CYS A 108 -4.72 -9.04 4.40
N SER A 109 -4.17 -8.25 3.49
CA SER A 109 -4.91 -7.58 2.40
C SER A 109 -4.64 -8.27 1.07
N VAL A 110 -5.54 -8.04 0.11
CA VAL A 110 -5.39 -8.54 -1.27
C VAL A 110 -5.17 -7.35 -2.18
N TYR A 111 -4.08 -7.39 -2.93
CA TYR A 111 -3.69 -6.44 -3.96
C TYR A 111 -3.80 -7.14 -5.30
N ASP A 112 -4.81 -6.79 -6.09
CA ASP A 112 -5.10 -7.42 -7.37
C ASP A 112 -4.97 -6.41 -8.51
N GLY A 113 -3.81 -6.41 -9.15
CA GLY A 113 -3.55 -5.57 -10.32
C GLY A 113 -4.21 -6.08 -11.61
N GLY A 114 -4.70 -7.32 -11.63
CA GLY A 114 -5.09 -8.02 -12.86
C GLY A 114 -3.89 -8.32 -13.78
N PRO A 115 -4.12 -8.53 -15.10
CA PRO A 115 -3.07 -8.67 -16.09
C PRO A 115 -2.17 -7.44 -16.14
N TYR A 116 -0.87 -7.65 -16.30
CA TYR A 116 0.09 -6.57 -16.32
C TYR A 116 -0.13 -5.63 -17.50
N ARG A 117 0.07 -4.34 -17.24
CA ARG A 117 0.25 -3.28 -18.23
C ARG A 117 1.25 -2.28 -17.69
N SER A 118 1.89 -1.50 -18.57
CA SER A 118 3.03 -0.64 -18.24
C SER A 118 2.79 0.40 -17.14
N GLN A 119 1.53 0.73 -16.85
CA GLN A 119 1.18 1.65 -15.76
C GLN A 119 1.22 1.00 -14.37
N LEU A 120 1.17 -0.34 -14.27
CA LEU A 120 1.15 -1.05 -12.98
C LEU A 120 2.57 -1.19 -12.45
N ASN A 121 2.98 -0.27 -11.58
CA ASN A 121 4.34 -0.24 -11.07
C ASN A 121 4.54 -1.26 -9.95
N ALA A 122 3.95 -1.03 -8.77
CA ALA A 122 4.09 -1.97 -7.66
C ALA A 122 2.81 -2.23 -6.86
N ALA A 123 2.72 -3.40 -6.23
CA ALA A 123 1.63 -3.62 -5.27
C ALA A 123 1.85 -2.75 -4.02
N ILE A 124 3.08 -2.71 -3.51
CA ILE A 124 3.49 -1.82 -2.42
C ILE A 124 4.81 -1.15 -2.80
N TYR A 125 4.81 0.18 -2.84
CA TYR A 125 6.00 1.01 -3.10
C TYR A 125 6.33 1.90 -1.91
N LEU A 126 7.51 1.72 -1.34
CA LEU A 126 8.11 2.60 -0.33
C LEU A 126 9.12 3.52 -1.04
N GLU A 127 8.73 4.76 -1.34
CA GLU A 127 9.55 5.75 -2.08
C GLU A 127 10.41 6.62 -1.16
N ASP A 128 11.59 7.04 -1.63
CA ASP A 128 12.57 7.89 -0.92
C ASP A 128 12.12 9.35 -0.94
N ALA A 129 10.98 9.60 -0.33
CA ALA A 129 10.33 10.89 -0.35
C ALA A 129 9.91 11.30 1.06
N ASN A 130 9.78 12.61 1.25
CA ASN A 130 9.20 13.22 2.45
C ASN A 130 9.81 12.75 3.80
N GLY A 131 11.11 12.50 3.82
CA GLY A 131 11.86 12.06 5.01
C GLY A 131 12.07 10.54 5.10
N GLY A 132 11.58 9.78 4.12
CA GLY A 132 11.80 8.35 3.99
C GLY A 132 10.89 7.50 4.87
N ASN A 133 10.97 6.18 4.69
CA ASN A 133 10.07 5.22 5.33
C ASN A 133 10.81 4.45 6.43
N SER A 134 10.27 4.41 7.65
CA SER A 134 10.81 3.65 8.78
C SER A 134 9.78 2.82 9.51
N ASN A 135 10.22 1.72 10.12
CA ASN A 135 9.40 0.86 10.97
C ASN A 135 8.16 0.33 10.22
N VAL A 136 8.39 -0.25 9.04
CA VAL A 136 7.32 -0.77 8.17
C VAL A 136 7.21 -2.29 8.31
N THR A 137 5.99 -2.79 8.47
CA THR A 137 5.68 -4.21 8.47
C THR A 137 4.71 -4.52 7.33
N ILE A 138 5.09 -5.44 6.45
CA ILE A 138 4.28 -5.92 5.32
C ILE A 138 4.10 -7.42 5.51
N GLU A 139 2.91 -7.87 5.90
CA GLU A 139 2.70 -9.26 6.28
C GLU A 139 1.41 -9.91 5.81
N ARG A 140 1.51 -11.18 5.41
CA ARG A 140 0.34 -12.04 5.09
C ARG A 140 -0.60 -11.44 4.04
N ASN A 141 -0.08 -10.65 3.11
CA ASN A 141 -0.84 -10.11 1.99
C ASN A 141 -0.81 -11.04 0.79
N TRP A 142 -1.79 -10.91 -0.10
CA TRP A 142 -1.75 -11.44 -1.46
C TRP A 142 -1.38 -10.31 -2.40
N LEU A 143 -0.26 -10.44 -3.09
CA LEU A 143 0.28 -9.43 -4.00
C LEU A 143 0.26 -10.02 -5.41
N LEU A 144 -0.78 -9.68 -6.16
CA LEU A 144 -1.17 -10.35 -7.39
C LEU A 144 -1.12 -9.37 -8.57
N GLY A 145 -0.33 -9.72 -9.59
CA GLY A 145 -0.04 -8.82 -10.71
C GLY A 145 1.05 -7.80 -10.34
N TYR A 146 1.15 -6.71 -11.11
CA TYR A 146 2.15 -5.62 -10.97
C TYR A 146 3.52 -5.88 -11.59
N GLY A 147 4.23 -4.79 -11.88
CA GLY A 147 5.63 -4.82 -12.26
C GLY A 147 6.51 -5.47 -11.18
N PHE A 148 6.41 -4.94 -9.97
CA PHE A 148 7.02 -5.48 -8.75
C PHE A 148 5.99 -5.62 -7.64
N PRO A 149 5.75 -6.81 -7.06
CA PRO A 149 4.93 -6.92 -5.85
C PRO A 149 5.41 -6.04 -4.70
N ILE A 150 6.73 -5.97 -4.49
CA ILE A 150 7.34 -5.16 -3.43
C ILE A 150 8.43 -4.25 -4.03
N PHE A 151 8.32 -2.94 -3.83
CA PHE A 151 9.33 -1.98 -4.26
C PHE A 151 9.79 -1.17 -3.03
N ILE A 152 11.06 -1.31 -2.64
CA ILE A 152 11.63 -0.66 -1.45
C ILE A 152 12.76 0.28 -1.86
N ASP A 153 12.57 1.59 -1.67
CA ASP A 153 13.48 2.61 -2.18
C ASP A 153 13.64 3.82 -1.24
N PRO A 154 14.74 3.89 -0.48
CA PRO A 154 15.01 2.92 0.56
C PRO A 154 14.03 3.02 1.73
N SER A 155 13.98 1.96 2.54
CA SER A 155 13.29 1.97 3.82
C SER A 155 14.16 1.38 4.94
N SER A 156 13.95 1.84 6.17
CA SER A 156 14.68 1.39 7.34
C SER A 156 13.81 0.59 8.32
N ASN A 157 14.39 -0.45 8.90
CA ASN A 157 13.70 -1.37 9.80
C ASN A 157 12.39 -1.93 9.19
N THR A 158 12.46 -2.37 7.93
CA THR A 158 11.30 -2.96 7.24
C THR A 158 11.25 -4.48 7.41
N THR A 159 10.08 -5.04 7.61
CA THR A 159 9.86 -6.50 7.66
C THR A 159 8.83 -6.91 6.63
N VAL A 160 9.15 -7.90 5.78
CA VAL A 160 8.26 -8.42 4.73
C VAL A 160 8.08 -9.93 4.91
N THR A 161 6.96 -10.36 5.49
CA THR A 161 6.83 -11.76 5.93
C THR A 161 5.51 -12.44 5.59
N GLY A 162 5.56 -13.72 5.24
CA GLY A 162 4.37 -14.54 5.08
C GLY A 162 3.44 -14.11 3.93
N ASN A 163 3.91 -13.29 2.99
CA ASN A 163 3.11 -12.82 1.87
C ASN A 163 3.01 -13.90 0.78
N ARG A 164 1.93 -13.83 0.00
CA ARG A 164 1.69 -14.67 -1.18
C ARG A 164 1.85 -13.81 -2.43
N LEU A 165 2.77 -14.21 -3.31
CA LEU A 165 3.08 -13.49 -4.54
C LEU A 165 2.60 -14.29 -5.74
N GLY A 166 2.01 -13.64 -6.73
CA GLY A 166 1.52 -14.33 -7.91
C GLY A 166 0.86 -13.42 -8.93
N GLY A 167 0.02 -14.01 -9.78
CA GLY A 167 -0.58 -13.30 -10.92
C GLY A 167 0.44 -13.01 -12.02
N ASP A 168 0.18 -11.95 -12.79
CA ASP A 168 1.02 -11.54 -13.91
C ASP A 168 2.10 -10.55 -13.45
N ILE A 169 3.14 -11.08 -12.81
CA ILE A 169 4.30 -10.29 -12.35
C ILE A 169 5.27 -10.09 -13.50
N HIS A 170 5.59 -8.82 -13.82
CA HIS A 170 6.32 -8.51 -15.05
C HIS A 170 7.85 -8.51 -14.92
N TRP A 171 8.41 -7.91 -13.86
CA TRP A 171 9.86 -7.76 -13.73
C TRP A 171 10.46 -8.74 -12.74
N ASP A 172 10.20 -8.55 -11.45
CA ASP A 172 10.66 -9.44 -10.39
C ASP A 172 9.68 -9.35 -9.20
N THR A 173 9.82 -10.27 -8.25
CA THR A 173 9.08 -10.29 -6.99
C THR A 173 9.38 -9.09 -6.10
N CYS A 174 10.56 -8.48 -6.24
CA CYS A 174 10.99 -7.44 -5.33
C CYS A 174 12.11 -6.55 -5.94
N TYR A 175 12.02 -5.24 -5.71
CA TYR A 175 13.10 -4.29 -5.97
C TYR A 175 13.70 -3.79 -4.64
N PRO A 176 14.98 -4.11 -4.33
CA PRO A 176 15.65 -3.61 -3.13
C PRO A 176 16.62 -2.47 -3.45
N ASN A 177 16.36 -1.25 -2.98
CA ASN A 177 17.39 -0.23 -2.93
C ASN A 177 18.50 -0.67 -1.94
N PRO A 178 19.79 -0.64 -2.33
CA PRO A 178 20.91 -1.08 -1.50
C PRO A 178 21.08 -0.37 -0.15
N LYS A 179 20.47 0.82 0.03
CA LYS A 179 20.48 1.57 1.29
C LYS A 179 19.39 1.10 2.26
N SER A 180 18.49 0.24 1.83
CA SER A 180 17.40 -0.27 2.67
C SER A 180 17.92 -1.23 3.73
N THR A 181 17.34 -1.15 4.93
CA THR A 181 17.51 -2.17 5.96
C THR A 181 16.18 -2.88 6.16
N PHE A 182 16.06 -4.06 5.56
CA PHE A 182 14.85 -4.87 5.67
C PHE A 182 15.16 -6.34 5.92
N ARG A 183 14.15 -7.07 6.38
CA ARG A 183 14.17 -8.51 6.58
C ARG A 183 13.00 -9.12 5.83
N SER A 184 13.22 -10.26 5.21
CA SER A 184 12.18 -11.03 4.54
C SER A 184 12.24 -12.49 4.98
N SER A 185 11.07 -13.12 5.15
CA SER A 185 10.97 -14.57 5.39
C SER A 185 9.56 -15.13 5.18
N GLY A 186 9.48 -16.42 4.85
CA GLY A 186 8.21 -17.15 4.80
C GLY A 186 7.25 -16.70 3.69
N ASN A 187 7.74 -15.90 2.74
CA ASN A 187 6.97 -15.50 1.56
C ASN A 187 6.88 -16.69 0.59
N VAL A 188 5.75 -16.85 -0.08
CA VAL A 188 5.50 -17.99 -0.96
C VAL A 188 4.84 -17.57 -2.26
N TRP A 189 5.02 -18.38 -3.30
CA TRP A 189 4.25 -18.27 -4.54
C TRP A 189 2.81 -18.70 -4.27
N ASP A 190 1.83 -17.85 -4.60
CA ASP A 190 0.41 -18.12 -4.35
C ASP A 190 -0.05 -19.41 -5.03
N ALA A 191 0.34 -19.63 -6.28
CA ALA A 191 -0.08 -20.78 -7.08
C ALA A 191 0.47 -22.13 -6.59
N THR A 192 1.60 -22.15 -5.85
CA THR A 192 2.31 -23.40 -5.54
C THR A 192 2.63 -23.58 -4.06
N GLY A 193 2.55 -22.53 -3.25
CA GLY A 193 3.02 -22.51 -1.86
C GLY A 193 4.53 -22.66 -1.72
N LYS A 194 5.31 -22.70 -2.82
CA LYS A 194 6.77 -22.77 -2.76
C LYS A 194 7.34 -21.47 -2.22
N HIS A 195 8.44 -21.58 -1.49
CA HIS A 195 9.16 -20.44 -0.94
C HIS A 195 9.61 -19.46 -2.05
N VAL A 196 9.53 -18.16 -1.74
CA VAL A 196 10.03 -17.06 -2.57
C VAL A 196 11.26 -16.46 -1.89
N ASP A 197 12.39 -16.49 -2.58
CA ASP A 197 13.59 -15.76 -2.17
C ASP A 197 13.43 -14.27 -2.51
N LEU A 198 12.69 -13.56 -1.67
CA LEU A 198 12.28 -12.19 -1.93
C LEU A 198 13.47 -11.24 -1.80
N CYS A 199 13.86 -10.59 -2.89
CA CYS A 199 15.03 -9.70 -2.92
C CYS A 199 16.36 -10.38 -2.49
N GLY A 200 16.50 -11.70 -2.71
CA GLY A 200 17.68 -12.46 -2.26
C GLY A 200 17.73 -12.66 -0.74
N MET A 201 16.60 -12.44 -0.06
CA MET A 201 16.41 -12.72 1.36
C MET A 201 15.24 -13.70 1.53
N GLY A 202 15.60 -14.98 1.70
CA GLY A 202 14.66 -16.09 1.79
C GLY A 202 15.02 -17.14 2.83
#